data_AF-A0AAV7HQC5-F1
#
_entry.id   AF-A0AAV7HQC5-F1
#
_cell.length_a   1.000
_cell.length_b   1.000
_cell.length_c   1.000
_cell.angle_alpha   90.00
_cell.angle_beta   90.00
_cell.angle_gamma   90.00
#
_symmetry.space_group_name_H-M   'P 1'
#
loop_
_entity.id
_entity.type
_entity.pdbx_description
1 polymer ?
#
loop_
_entity_poly.entity_id
_entity_poly.type
_entity_poly.pdbx_seq_one_letter_code
_entity_poly.pdbx_strand_id
1 'polypeptide(L)'
;MRDLPAPLYIKEEDIMRLLKVPNVEHLLYEMTSKVLEPPVPFPKAASKRQVGGEDPQVLLKKKKLEGAAVNTSKVVPVSSPVKIRVPGDVLSHQCVEAELMTWAQAIITQLREDQRTSGEKVVVLEAENKRSHTLIAEKEAALTSFESSRVIDDFKKSIAFKIIILDHVQEARDHIYERKIGVEVEGLTPSQASDDFPPSSDGDEIESELQKAFALEVDDEVVDIE
;
A
#
# COMPACT_ATOMS: atom_id res chain seq x y z
N MET A 1 -13.43 -19.54 -48.69
CA MET A 1 -13.87 -18.91 -47.43
C MET A 1 -12.66 -18.15 -46.93
N ARG A 2 -12.76 -16.85 -46.62
CA ARG A 2 -11.60 -16.06 -46.20
C ARG A 2 -11.23 -16.49 -44.78
N ASP A 3 -10.00 -16.90 -44.58
CA ASP A 3 -9.47 -17.25 -43.27
C ASP A 3 -9.58 -16.02 -42.35
N LEU A 4 -10.30 -16.19 -41.24
CA LEU A 4 -10.37 -15.18 -40.20
C LEU A 4 -8.99 -15.07 -39.56
N PRO A 5 -8.46 -13.85 -39.32
CA PRO A 5 -7.18 -13.69 -38.64
C PRO A 5 -7.26 -14.36 -37.27
N ALA A 6 -6.20 -15.11 -36.93
CA ALA A 6 -6.11 -15.83 -35.67
C ALA A 6 -6.39 -14.86 -34.50
N PRO A 7 -7.10 -15.31 -33.44
CA PRO A 7 -7.30 -14.50 -32.25
C PRO A 7 -5.95 -14.02 -31.74
N LEU A 8 -5.74 -12.71 -31.70
CA LEU A 8 -4.55 -12.11 -31.10
C LEU A 8 -4.53 -12.52 -29.63
N TYR A 9 -3.68 -13.49 -29.31
CA TYR A 9 -3.49 -13.96 -27.95
C TYR A 9 -2.65 -12.92 -27.22
N ILE A 10 -3.33 -11.91 -26.68
CA ILE A 10 -2.71 -10.90 -25.82
C ILE A 10 -2.45 -11.58 -24.47
N LYS A 11 -1.17 -11.69 -24.11
CA LYS A 11 -0.80 -12.29 -22.82
C LYS A 11 -0.98 -11.27 -21.70
N GLU A 12 -1.11 -11.75 -20.47
CA GLU A 12 -1.26 -10.89 -19.28
C GLU A 12 -0.09 -9.89 -19.16
N GLU A 13 1.11 -10.30 -19.53
CA GLU A 13 2.30 -9.45 -19.51
C GLU A 13 2.22 -8.30 -20.52
N ASP A 14 1.50 -8.48 -21.62
CA ASP A 14 1.31 -7.43 -22.64
C ASP A 14 0.34 -6.37 -22.14
N ILE A 15 -0.73 -6.79 -21.44
CA ILE A 15 -1.70 -5.89 -20.81
C ILE A 15 -1.02 -5.07 -19.71
N MET A 16 -0.21 -5.72 -18.87
CA MET A 16 0.54 -5.05 -17.81
C MET A 16 1.55 -4.02 -18.36
N ARG A 17 2.20 -4.33 -19.49
CA ARG A 17 3.09 -3.38 -20.21
C ARG A 17 2.32 -2.21 -20.81
N LEU A 18 1.15 -2.46 -21.40
CA LEU A 18 0.30 -1.41 -21.98
C LEU A 18 -0.22 -0.44 -20.90
N LEU A 19 -0.58 -0.97 -19.74
CA LEU A 19 -1.17 -0.19 -18.64
C LEU A 19 -0.14 0.55 -17.77
N LYS A 20 1.17 0.39 -18.02
CA LYS A 20 2.26 0.97 -17.20
C LYS A 20 2.04 0.79 -15.69
N VAL A 21 1.43 -0.33 -15.28
CA VAL A 21 1.14 -0.55 -13.85
C VAL A 21 2.47 -0.81 -13.15
N PRO A 22 2.86 -0.01 -12.15
CA PRO A 22 4.09 -0.26 -11.40
C PRO A 22 4.03 -1.64 -10.76
N ASN A 23 5.10 -2.41 -10.90
CA ASN A 23 5.19 -3.75 -10.37
C ASN A 23 4.94 -3.73 -8.84
N VAL A 24 3.86 -4.39 -8.42
CA VAL A 24 3.37 -4.40 -7.04
C VAL A 24 4.42 -4.96 -6.08
N GLU A 25 5.26 -5.90 -6.52
CA GLU A 25 6.35 -6.47 -5.73
C GLU A 25 7.44 -5.43 -5.46
N HIS A 26 7.74 -4.58 -6.44
CA HIS A 26 8.71 -3.49 -6.29
C HIS A 26 8.20 -2.41 -5.35
N LEU A 27 6.89 -2.12 -5.39
CA LEU A 27 6.22 -1.20 -4.48
C LEU A 27 6.22 -1.74 -3.03
N LEU A 28 5.98 -3.04 -2.87
CA LEU A 28 6.01 -3.71 -1.56
C LEU A 28 7.43 -3.74 -0.98
N TYR A 29 8.43 -4.01 -1.82
CA TYR A 29 9.83 -3.95 -1.43
C TYR A 29 10.25 -2.54 -1.02
N GLU A 30 9.82 -1.50 -1.73
CA GLU A 30 10.12 -0.11 -1.38
C GLU A 30 9.40 0.34 -0.09
N MET A 31 8.15 -0.06 0.14
CA MET A 31 7.44 0.23 1.40
C MET A 31 8.06 -0.50 2.60
N THR A 32 8.54 -1.73 2.41
CA THR A 32 9.11 -2.53 3.51
C THR A 32 10.59 -2.19 3.79
N SER A 33 11.35 -1.77 2.79
CA SER A 33 12.75 -1.35 2.96
C SER A 33 12.89 0.00 3.66
N LYS A 34 11.87 0.88 3.63
CA LYS A 34 11.86 2.13 4.41
C LYS A 34 11.46 1.95 5.88
N VAL A 35 11.18 0.72 6.34
CA VAL A 35 10.68 0.42 7.70
C VAL A 35 11.63 -0.46 8.52
N LEU A 36 12.83 -0.80 8.04
CA LEU A 36 13.78 -1.62 8.79
C LEU A 36 15.15 -0.96 9.01
N GLU A 37 15.20 -0.02 9.95
CA GLU A 37 16.34 0.07 10.85
C GLU A 37 15.89 -0.40 12.24
N PRO A 38 16.18 -1.65 12.64
CA PRO A 38 15.86 -2.11 13.99
C PRO A 38 16.84 -1.48 14.99
N PRO A 39 16.37 -0.99 16.16
CA PRO A 39 17.26 -0.54 17.21
C PRO A 39 18.07 -1.72 17.75
N VAL A 40 19.37 -1.48 17.91
CA VAL A 40 20.40 -2.37 18.47
C VAL A 40 19.86 -3.27 19.60
N PRO A 41 20.08 -4.60 19.56
CA PRO A 41 19.69 -5.47 20.65
C PRO A 41 20.58 -5.23 21.87
N PHE A 42 20.03 -4.63 22.93
CA PHE A 42 20.62 -4.72 24.26
C PHE A 42 20.47 -6.15 24.79
N PRO A 43 21.53 -6.79 25.33
CA PRO A 43 21.39 -8.09 25.94
C PRO A 43 20.81 -7.91 27.35
N LYS A 44 19.57 -8.36 27.58
CA LYS A 44 19.05 -8.54 28.94
C LYS A 44 18.33 -9.87 29.11
N ALA A 45 19.05 -10.73 29.85
CA ALA A 45 18.61 -11.67 30.87
C ALA A 45 17.21 -12.31 30.74
N ALA A 46 17.23 -13.64 30.72
CA ALA A 46 16.10 -14.55 30.80
C ALA A 46 15.05 -14.16 31.84
N SER A 47 13.77 -14.18 31.43
CA SER A 47 12.67 -14.46 32.35
C SER A 47 11.56 -15.23 31.65
N LYS A 48 10.98 -16.15 32.43
CA LYS A 48 10.15 -17.29 32.04
C LYS A 48 8.75 -16.92 31.52
N ARG A 49 8.24 -17.84 30.70
CA ARG A 49 6.87 -18.02 30.18
C ARG A 49 5.72 -17.70 31.15
N GLN A 50 4.61 -17.20 30.60
CA GLN A 50 3.21 -17.67 30.74
C GLN A 50 2.37 -16.96 29.66
N VAL A 51 1.78 -17.64 28.66
CA VAL A 51 0.50 -18.41 28.64
C VAL A 51 -0.73 -17.55 28.95
N GLY A 52 -1.58 -17.37 27.93
CA GLY A 52 -3.02 -17.11 28.05
C GLY A 52 -3.44 -15.64 27.93
N GLY A 53 -3.91 -15.22 26.75
CA GLY A 53 -4.59 -13.95 26.55
C GLY A 53 -6.06 -14.17 26.23
N GLU A 54 -6.94 -13.81 27.18
CA GLU A 54 -8.32 -13.42 26.92
C GLU A 54 -8.48 -11.94 27.31
N ASP A 55 -9.08 -11.20 26.36
CA ASP A 55 -9.84 -9.94 26.39
C ASP A 55 -9.63 -8.87 27.51
N PRO A 56 -9.41 -7.58 27.16
CA PRO A 56 -9.27 -6.50 28.12
C PRO A 56 -10.57 -5.72 28.29
N GLN A 57 -11.24 -5.86 29.44
CA GLN A 57 -12.17 -4.82 29.89
C GLN A 57 -12.30 -4.69 31.41
N VAL A 58 -12.17 -3.43 31.84
CA VAL A 58 -12.60 -2.82 33.11
C VAL A 58 -11.86 -3.27 34.38
N LEU A 59 -11.07 -2.36 34.97
CA LEU A 59 -11.36 -1.75 36.28
C LEU A 59 -10.21 -0.86 36.74
N LEU A 60 -10.33 0.44 36.45
CA LEU A 60 -9.68 1.50 37.22
C LEU A 60 -10.28 1.50 38.64
N LYS A 61 -9.55 0.97 39.62
CA LYS A 61 -9.82 1.24 41.04
C LYS A 61 -8.62 1.92 41.70
N LYS A 62 -8.82 3.21 41.99
CA LYS A 62 -8.06 4.03 42.92
C LYS A 62 -7.75 3.26 44.20
N LYS A 63 -6.49 3.22 44.63
CA LYS A 63 -6.12 2.91 46.01
C LYS A 63 -5.30 4.06 46.59
N LYS A 64 -6.01 4.87 47.38
CA LYS A 64 -5.51 5.79 48.39
C LYS A 64 -4.70 4.97 49.41
N LEU A 65 -3.44 5.34 49.68
CA LEU A 65 -2.75 4.86 50.88
C LEU A 65 -2.32 6.07 51.72
N GLU A 66 -3.08 6.22 52.78
CA GLU A 66 -2.92 7.08 53.94
C GLU A 66 -1.86 6.47 54.87
N GLY A 67 -1.21 7.32 55.66
CA GLY A 67 0.09 7.06 56.28
C GLY A 67 0.16 6.00 57.39
N ALA A 68 1.40 5.69 57.76
CA ALA A 68 1.75 5.06 59.03
C ALA A 68 3.12 5.60 59.49
N ALA A 69 3.08 6.48 60.50
CA ALA A 69 4.23 6.82 61.32
C ALA A 69 4.58 5.61 62.19
N VAL A 70 5.86 5.20 62.19
CA VAL A 70 6.42 4.35 63.24
C VAL A 70 7.72 4.99 63.73
N ASN A 71 7.67 5.39 64.99
CA ASN A 71 8.75 5.92 65.80
C ASN A 71 9.68 4.79 66.29
N THR A 72 10.78 5.21 66.95
CA THR A 72 11.77 4.44 67.73
C THR A 72 12.97 3.98 66.89
N SER A 73 14.21 4.34 67.20
CA SER A 73 14.88 4.11 68.49
C SER A 73 16.08 5.05 68.70
N LYS A 74 16.26 5.47 69.95
CA LYS A 74 17.37 6.30 70.43
C LYS A 74 18.64 5.44 70.54
N VAL A 75 19.70 5.80 69.83
CA VAL A 75 21.09 5.63 70.31
C VAL A 75 21.86 6.88 69.90
N VAL A 76 22.24 7.66 70.91
CA VAL A 76 23.07 8.87 70.77
C VAL A 76 24.53 8.45 70.97
N PRO A 77 25.41 8.56 69.96
CA PRO A 77 26.84 8.55 70.18
C PRO A 77 27.26 9.95 70.61
N VAL A 78 27.72 10.08 71.86
CA VAL A 78 28.36 11.31 72.34
C VAL A 78 29.75 11.39 71.69
N SER A 79 29.80 12.02 70.51
CA SER A 79 31.03 12.33 69.79
C SER A 79 31.55 13.70 70.25
N SER A 80 32.76 13.72 70.79
CA SER A 80 33.50 14.95 71.13
C SER A 80 33.72 15.81 69.88
N PRO A 81 33.65 17.15 70.00
CA PRO A 81 33.85 18.05 68.87
C PRO A 81 35.34 18.08 68.49
N VAL A 82 35.73 17.17 67.58
CA VAL A 82 37.00 17.31 66.87
C VAL A 82 36.87 18.50 65.94
N LYS A 83 37.64 19.55 66.22
CA LYS A 83 37.71 20.79 65.45
C LYS A 83 38.47 20.51 64.15
N ILE A 84 37.82 19.82 63.21
CA ILE A 84 38.37 19.58 61.88
C ILE A 84 38.38 20.94 61.18
N ARG A 85 39.58 21.50 60.99
CA ARG A 85 39.78 22.63 60.09
C ARG A 85 39.50 22.13 58.68
N VAL A 86 38.31 22.43 58.16
CA VAL A 86 38.00 22.31 56.74
C VAL A 86 38.86 23.35 56.00
N PRO A 87 39.74 22.95 55.08
CA PRO A 87 40.54 23.89 54.28
C PRO A 87 39.61 24.83 53.50
N GLY A 88 39.96 26.12 53.45
CA GLY A 88 39.14 27.17 52.81
C GLY A 88 38.89 26.98 51.30
N ASP A 89 39.55 26.01 50.67
CA ASP A 89 39.45 25.74 49.23
C ASP A 89 38.15 25.03 48.83
N VAL A 90 37.36 24.53 49.80
CA VAL A 90 36.06 23.88 49.57
C VAL A 90 34.96 24.87 49.14
N LEU A 91 35.17 26.18 49.31
CA LEU A 91 34.23 27.22 48.88
C LEU A 91 34.18 27.42 47.36
N SER A 92 35.13 26.87 46.60
CA SER A 92 35.13 26.93 45.12
C SER A 92 34.05 26.04 44.48
N HIS A 93 33.48 25.09 45.21
CA HIS A 93 32.40 24.23 44.72
C HIS A 93 31.04 24.93 44.59
N GLN A 94 30.81 26.04 45.31
CA GLN A 94 29.55 26.80 45.21
C GLN A 94 29.35 27.46 43.83
N CYS A 95 30.43 27.73 43.10
CA CYS A 95 30.33 28.31 41.75
C CYS A 95 29.77 27.30 40.74
N VAL A 96 30.18 26.02 40.86
CA VAL A 96 29.75 24.95 39.95
C VAL A 96 28.28 24.58 40.16
N GLU A 97 27.79 24.63 41.41
CA GLU A 97 26.38 24.37 41.72
C GLU A 97 25.44 25.41 41.11
N ALA A 98 25.84 26.69 41.10
CA ALA A 98 25.04 27.77 40.51
C ALA A 98 24.94 27.64 38.98
N GLU A 99 26.05 27.34 38.31
CA GLU A 99 26.08 27.11 36.87
C GLU A 99 25.22 25.89 36.47
N LEU A 100 25.31 24.80 37.24
CA LEU A 100 24.48 23.62 37.00
C LEU A 100 22.98 23.92 37.17
N MET A 101 22.63 24.71 38.19
CA MET A 101 21.24 25.08 38.45
C MET A 101 20.68 25.97 37.34
N THR A 102 21.45 26.95 36.86
CA THR A 102 21.04 27.83 35.75
C THR A 102 20.88 27.04 34.45
N TRP A 103 21.79 26.12 34.16
CA TRP A 103 21.70 25.26 32.99
C TRP A 103 20.49 24.32 33.05
N ALA A 104 20.24 23.69 34.20
CA ALA A 104 19.06 22.86 34.41
C ALA A 104 17.76 23.67 34.23
N GLN A 105 17.71 24.89 34.74
CA GLN A 105 16.55 25.77 34.59
C GLN A 105 16.31 26.18 33.13
N ALA A 106 17.39 26.43 32.36
CA ALA A 106 17.29 26.71 30.93
C ALA A 106 16.71 25.50 30.15
N ILE A 107 17.19 24.29 30.44
CA ILE A 107 16.69 23.06 29.81
C ILE A 107 15.21 22.84 30.13
N ILE A 108 14.82 22.98 31.40
CA ILE A 108 13.41 22.82 31.82
C ILE A 108 12.53 23.83 31.08
N THR A 109 13.01 25.07 30.92
CA THR A 109 12.27 26.11 30.21
C THR A 109 12.12 25.74 28.73
N GLN A 110 13.20 25.34 28.06
CA GLN A 110 13.16 24.91 26.66
C GLN A 110 12.21 23.74 26.44
N LEU A 111 12.31 22.70 27.28
CA LEU A 111 11.45 21.52 27.19
C LEU A 111 9.96 21.89 27.34
N ARG A 112 9.66 22.87 28.20
CA ARG A 112 8.30 23.36 28.41
C ARG A 112 7.76 24.10 27.18
N GLU A 113 8.60 24.89 26.51
CA GLU A 113 8.25 25.57 25.27
C GLU A 113 8.06 24.56 24.12
N ASP A 114 8.93 23.56 24.00
CA ASP A 114 8.81 22.49 23.01
C ASP A 114 7.54 21.65 23.24
N GLN A 115 7.21 21.37 24.50
CA GLN A 115 5.95 20.69 24.85
C GLN A 115 4.72 21.53 24.50
N ARG A 116 4.79 22.85 24.65
CA ARG A 116 3.69 23.75 24.26
C ARG A 116 3.51 23.76 22.74
N THR A 117 4.59 23.98 22.00
CA THR A 117 4.54 24.03 20.53
C THR A 117 4.14 22.69 19.91
N SER A 118 4.58 21.57 20.47
CA SER A 118 4.11 20.24 20.05
C SER A 118 2.63 20.02 20.34
N GLY A 119 2.13 20.49 21.50
CA GLY A 119 0.71 20.50 21.81
C GLY A 119 -0.13 21.28 20.79
N GLU A 120 0.33 22.46 20.39
CA GLU A 120 -0.33 23.26 19.34
C GLU A 120 -0.35 22.54 17.98
N LYS A 121 0.74 21.88 17.59
CA LYS A 121 0.81 21.07 16.36
C LYS A 121 -0.18 19.91 16.39
N VAL A 122 -0.36 19.24 17.53
CA VAL A 122 -1.35 18.15 17.68
C VAL A 122 -2.77 18.66 17.44
N VAL A 123 -3.13 19.84 17.98
CA VAL A 123 -4.45 20.44 17.77
C VAL A 123 -4.69 20.78 16.29
N VAL A 124 -3.67 21.31 15.59
CA VAL A 124 -3.76 21.60 14.15
C VAL A 124 -3.98 20.32 13.34
N LEU A 125 -3.19 19.27 13.61
CA LEU A 125 -3.33 17.97 12.94
C LEU A 125 -4.68 17.30 13.21
N GLU A 126 -5.21 17.42 14.44
CA GLU A 126 -6.53 16.89 14.77
C GLU A 126 -7.64 17.60 13.98
N ALA A 127 -7.55 18.93 13.84
CA ALA A 127 -8.50 19.71 13.04
C ALA A 127 -8.41 19.37 11.54
N GLU A 128 -7.19 19.21 11.00
CA GLU A 128 -6.97 18.79 9.62
C GLU A 128 -7.48 17.38 9.37
N ASN A 129 -7.22 16.44 10.28
CA ASN A 129 -7.72 15.07 10.17
C ASN A 129 -9.25 15.03 10.12
N LYS A 130 -9.92 15.80 10.99
CA LYS A 130 -11.38 15.95 10.96
C LYS A 130 -11.90 16.52 9.64
N ARG A 131 -11.17 17.48 9.06
CA ARG A 131 -11.50 18.06 7.74
C ARG A 131 -11.36 17.02 6.64
N SER A 132 -10.27 16.25 6.63
CA SER A 132 -10.03 15.18 5.67
C SER A 132 -11.11 14.10 5.73
N HIS A 133 -11.50 13.67 6.93
CA HIS A 133 -12.63 12.74 7.09
C HIS A 133 -13.95 13.28 6.53
N THR A 134 -14.23 14.57 6.73
CA THR A 134 -15.43 15.21 6.17
C THR A 134 -15.41 15.20 4.63
N LEU A 135 -14.25 15.50 4.04
CA LEU A 135 -14.08 15.52 2.59
C LEU A 135 -14.17 14.12 1.98
N ILE A 136 -13.64 13.09 2.66
CA ILE A 136 -13.79 11.69 2.24
C ILE A 136 -15.27 11.31 2.23
N ALA A 137 -16.00 11.59 3.31
CA ALA A 137 -17.42 11.29 3.40
C ALA A 137 -18.24 12.01 2.30
N GLU A 138 -17.90 13.26 1.99
CA GLU A 138 -18.51 14.01 0.88
C GLU A 138 -18.24 13.35 -0.49
N LYS A 139 -17.00 12.94 -0.74
CA LYS A 139 -16.62 12.26 -1.99
C LYS A 139 -17.28 10.89 -2.11
N GLU A 140 -17.37 10.13 -1.03
CA GLU A 140 -18.11 8.86 -0.99
C GLU A 140 -19.61 9.06 -1.25
N ALA A 141 -20.20 10.10 -0.66
CA ALA A 141 -21.59 10.47 -0.94
C ALA A 141 -21.79 10.88 -2.41
N ALA A 142 -20.82 11.60 -3.01
CA ALA A 142 -20.89 11.97 -4.42
C ALA A 142 -20.74 10.77 -5.37
N LEU A 143 -19.86 9.82 -5.05
CA LEU A 143 -19.65 8.58 -5.82
C LEU A 143 -20.84 7.63 -5.73
N THR A 144 -21.50 7.57 -4.57
CA THR A 144 -22.75 6.84 -4.39
C THR A 144 -23.95 7.58 -4.97
N SER A 145 -23.79 8.89 -5.25
CA SER A 145 -24.83 9.67 -5.91
C SER A 145 -25.05 9.19 -7.36
N PHE A 146 -26.27 9.43 -7.80
CA PHE A 146 -26.98 8.82 -8.93
C PHE A 146 -26.25 8.82 -10.30
N GLU A 147 -25.22 9.63 -10.49
CA GLU A 147 -24.51 9.75 -11.78
C GLU A 147 -23.67 8.51 -12.12
N SER A 148 -22.99 7.90 -11.13
CA SER A 148 -22.24 6.66 -11.35
C SER A 148 -23.16 5.48 -11.71
N SER A 149 -24.37 5.45 -11.13
CA SER A 149 -25.36 4.41 -11.40
C SER A 149 -25.84 4.44 -12.86
N ARG A 150 -26.03 5.63 -13.46
CA ARG A 150 -26.51 5.73 -14.85
C ARG A 150 -25.52 5.16 -15.85
N VAL A 151 -24.23 5.50 -15.70
CA VAL A 151 -23.17 5.00 -16.60
C VAL A 151 -23.04 3.48 -16.49
N ILE A 152 -23.10 2.94 -15.28
CA ILE A 152 -23.05 1.48 -15.05
C ILE A 152 -24.27 0.80 -15.68
N ASP A 153 -25.47 1.37 -15.54
CA ASP A 153 -26.68 0.78 -16.11
C ASP A 153 -26.70 0.83 -17.63
N ASP A 154 -26.23 1.92 -18.23
CA ASP A 154 -26.12 2.02 -19.69
C ASP A 154 -25.04 1.08 -20.25
N PHE A 155 -23.93 0.90 -19.53
CA PHE A 155 -22.93 -0.12 -19.86
C PHE A 155 -23.52 -1.54 -19.80
N LYS A 156 -24.28 -1.87 -18.75
CA LYS A 156 -25.00 -3.16 -18.64
C LYS A 156 -25.98 -3.36 -19.79
N LYS A 157 -26.75 -2.33 -20.17
CA LYS A 157 -27.64 -2.38 -21.33
C LYS A 157 -26.87 -2.63 -22.62
N SER A 158 -25.72 -1.97 -22.81
CA SER A 158 -24.86 -2.18 -23.98
C SER A 158 -24.34 -3.61 -24.06
N ILE A 159 -23.95 -4.22 -22.94
CA ILE A 159 -23.52 -5.63 -22.90
C ILE A 159 -24.69 -6.55 -23.27
N ALA A 160 -25.88 -6.34 -22.68
CA ALA A 160 -27.07 -7.13 -22.99
C ALA A 160 -27.43 -7.06 -24.48
N PHE A 161 -27.39 -5.86 -25.07
CA PHE A 161 -27.62 -5.68 -26.50
C PHE A 161 -26.59 -6.44 -27.35
N LYS A 162 -25.30 -6.40 -26.98
CA LYS A 162 -24.25 -7.14 -27.69
C LYS A 162 -24.49 -8.65 -27.67
N ILE A 163 -24.94 -9.20 -26.53
CA ILE A 163 -25.28 -10.63 -26.39
C ILE A 163 -26.41 -10.99 -27.35
N ILE A 164 -27.50 -10.21 -27.38
CA ILE A 164 -28.64 -10.46 -28.26
C ILE A 164 -28.23 -10.51 -29.74
N ILE A 165 -27.36 -9.59 -30.17
CA ILE A 165 -26.87 -9.56 -31.55
C ILE A 165 -25.98 -10.77 -31.84
N LEU A 166 -25.09 -11.16 -30.92
CA LEU A 166 -24.26 -12.34 -31.08
C LEU A 166 -25.10 -13.62 -31.18
N ASP A 167 -26.14 -13.76 -30.36
CA ASP A 167 -27.06 -14.89 -30.40
C ASP A 167 -27.77 -14.99 -31.76
N HIS A 168 -28.30 -13.86 -32.27
CA HIS A 168 -28.94 -13.83 -33.60
C HIS A 168 -27.97 -14.17 -34.74
N VAL A 169 -26.74 -13.67 -34.68
CA VAL A 169 -25.71 -13.99 -35.68
C VAL A 169 -25.35 -15.46 -35.63
N GLN A 170 -25.27 -16.05 -34.43
CA GLN A 170 -24.98 -17.47 -34.26
C GLN A 170 -26.13 -18.35 -34.78
N GLU A 171 -27.38 -18.03 -34.44
CA GLU A 171 -28.58 -18.70 -34.96
C GLU A 171 -28.62 -18.67 -36.50
N ALA A 172 -28.36 -17.50 -37.10
CA ALA A 172 -28.30 -17.37 -38.55
C ALA A 172 -27.19 -18.22 -39.18
N ARG A 173 -26.03 -18.35 -38.53
CA ARG A 173 -24.95 -19.23 -38.98
C ARG A 173 -25.36 -20.69 -38.92
N ASP A 174 -25.98 -21.12 -37.82
CA ASP A 174 -26.40 -22.50 -37.62
C ASP A 174 -27.43 -22.91 -38.68
N HIS A 175 -28.40 -22.05 -38.99
CA HIS A 175 -29.34 -22.27 -40.10
C HIS A 175 -28.68 -22.42 -41.46
N ILE A 176 -27.60 -21.66 -41.74
CA ILE A 176 -26.86 -21.78 -43.00
C ILE A 176 -26.14 -23.14 -43.06
N TYR A 177 -25.52 -23.59 -41.97
CA TYR A 177 -24.87 -24.90 -41.92
C TYR A 177 -25.86 -26.05 -42.09
N GLU A 178 -27.00 -26.03 -41.41
CA GLU A 178 -28.05 -27.04 -41.56
C GLU A 178 -28.55 -27.13 -43.01
N ARG A 179 -28.86 -25.99 -43.64
CA ARG A 179 -29.32 -25.97 -45.03
C ARG A 179 -28.26 -26.49 -46.00
N LYS A 180 -27.00 -26.12 -45.80
CA LYS A 180 -25.91 -26.50 -46.71
C LYS A 180 -25.57 -27.99 -46.61
N ILE A 181 -25.60 -28.54 -45.39
CA ILE A 181 -25.33 -29.96 -45.13
C ILE A 181 -26.52 -30.84 -45.55
N GLY A 182 -27.77 -30.37 -45.35
CA GLY A 182 -28.96 -31.11 -45.75
C GLY A 182 -29.18 -31.22 -47.27
N VAL A 183 -28.55 -30.35 -48.07
CA VAL A 183 -28.68 -30.33 -49.55
C VAL A 183 -27.71 -31.30 -50.25
N GLU A 184 -26.67 -31.80 -49.59
CA GLU A 184 -25.68 -32.71 -50.21
C GLU A 184 -25.99 -34.22 -50.08
N VAL A 185 -27.12 -34.63 -49.49
CA VAL A 185 -27.39 -36.05 -49.14
C VAL A 185 -28.30 -36.80 -50.14
N GLU A 186 -28.83 -36.17 -51.20
CA GLU A 186 -29.74 -36.85 -52.14
C GLU A 186 -29.18 -37.07 -53.55
N GLY A 187 -27.85 -37.23 -53.71
CA GLY A 187 -27.33 -37.62 -55.04
C GLY A 187 -25.83 -37.87 -55.27
N LEU A 188 -24.92 -37.62 -54.33
CA LEU A 188 -23.48 -37.77 -54.60
C LEU A 188 -22.84 -38.82 -53.68
N THR A 189 -22.65 -40.02 -54.23
CA THR A 189 -21.78 -41.05 -53.67
C THR A 189 -20.34 -40.52 -53.55
N PRO A 190 -19.72 -40.52 -52.36
CA PRO A 190 -18.32 -40.16 -52.20
C PRO A 190 -17.46 -41.32 -52.70
N SER A 191 -17.10 -41.29 -53.96
CA SER A 191 -16.07 -42.16 -54.51
C SER A 191 -15.29 -41.38 -55.56
N GLN A 192 -13.97 -41.30 -55.34
CA GLN A 192 -12.93 -40.83 -56.26
C GLN A 192 -12.71 -39.32 -56.36
N ALA A 193 -11.94 -38.80 -55.40
CA ALA A 193 -10.92 -37.80 -55.68
C ALA A 193 -9.87 -37.84 -54.55
N SER A 194 -9.11 -38.93 -54.48
CA SER A 194 -7.78 -38.89 -53.87
C SER A 194 -6.77 -38.61 -54.99
N ASP A 195 -5.72 -37.88 -54.63
CA ASP A 195 -4.45 -37.77 -55.37
C ASP A 195 -4.44 -36.85 -56.59
N ASP A 196 -4.35 -35.54 -56.35
CA ASP A 196 -3.26 -34.71 -56.88
C ASP A 196 -3.46 -33.24 -56.49
N PHE A 197 -2.80 -32.80 -55.42
CA PHE A 197 -2.48 -31.39 -55.23
C PHE A 197 -0.99 -31.27 -54.90
N PRO A 198 -0.19 -30.59 -55.73
CA PRO A 198 1.22 -30.39 -55.44
C PRO A 198 1.36 -29.43 -54.26
N PRO A 199 2.35 -29.65 -53.37
CA PRO A 199 2.66 -28.72 -52.30
C PRO A 199 3.37 -27.49 -52.89
N SER A 200 2.65 -26.40 -53.13
CA SER A 200 3.24 -25.05 -53.25
C SER A 200 3.35 -24.50 -51.83
N SER A 201 4.49 -24.65 -51.15
CA SER A 201 5.72 -23.87 -51.31
C SER A 201 5.46 -22.36 -51.28
N ASP A 202 6.12 -21.73 -50.30
CA ASP A 202 6.41 -20.31 -50.14
C ASP A 202 5.43 -19.54 -49.24
N GLY A 203 5.60 -19.75 -47.92
CA GLY A 203 4.89 -19.06 -46.83
C GLY A 203 5.79 -18.14 -46.02
N ASP A 204 6.87 -17.62 -46.62
CA ASP A 204 7.99 -17.04 -45.88
C ASP A 204 8.10 -15.51 -46.09
N GLU A 205 7.35 -14.94 -47.03
CA GLU A 205 7.60 -13.57 -47.53
C GLU A 205 6.90 -12.46 -46.72
N ILE A 206 5.77 -12.75 -46.07
CA ILE A 206 4.96 -11.71 -45.38
C ILE A 206 5.44 -11.34 -43.96
N GLU A 207 6.30 -12.17 -43.34
CA GLU A 207 6.79 -11.89 -41.98
C GLU A 207 7.90 -10.81 -41.99
N SER A 208 8.64 -10.70 -43.10
CA SER A 208 9.76 -9.76 -43.23
C SER A 208 9.33 -8.29 -43.45
N GLU A 209 8.13 -8.04 -43.99
CA GLU A 209 7.62 -6.67 -44.15
C GLU A 209 7.10 -6.05 -42.85
N LEU A 210 6.56 -6.86 -41.93
CA LEU A 210 6.02 -6.36 -40.66
C LEU A 210 7.11 -5.94 -39.66
N GLN A 211 8.26 -6.61 -39.64
CA GLN A 211 9.38 -6.20 -38.77
C GLN A 211 10.02 -4.88 -39.20
N LYS A 212 9.92 -4.49 -40.47
CA LYS A 212 10.50 -3.23 -40.98
C LYS A 212 9.72 -1.99 -40.56
N ALA A 213 8.42 -2.11 -40.26
CA ALA A 213 7.58 -0.98 -39.85
C ALA A 213 7.85 -0.49 -38.41
N PHE A 214 8.36 -1.35 -37.52
CA PHE A 214 8.58 -1.00 -36.11
C PHE A 214 9.94 -0.34 -35.81
N ALA A 215 10.83 -0.24 -36.80
CA ALA A 215 12.16 0.34 -36.60
C ALA A 215 12.23 1.86 -36.83
N LEU A 216 11.12 2.53 -37.17
CA LEU A 216 11.13 3.90 -37.74
C LEU A 216 10.59 5.02 -36.83
N GLU A 217 10.19 4.74 -35.58
CA GLU A 217 9.62 5.78 -34.70
C GLU A 217 10.17 5.69 -33.28
N VAL A 218 11.40 6.17 -33.07
CA VAL A 218 11.83 6.76 -31.78
C VAL A 218 12.86 7.85 -32.09
N ASP A 219 12.38 9.04 -32.44
CA ASP A 219 13.16 10.27 -32.35
C ASP A 219 12.33 11.23 -31.48
N ASP A 220 12.26 10.91 -30.18
CA ASP A 220 11.59 11.76 -29.18
C ASP A 220 12.53 12.89 -28.78
N GLU A 221 12.38 14.01 -29.50
CA GLU A 221 12.88 15.32 -29.12
C GLU A 221 12.19 15.74 -27.80
N VAL A 222 12.91 15.57 -26.68
CA VAL A 222 12.50 16.03 -25.36
C VAL A 222 12.47 17.56 -25.34
N VAL A 223 11.28 18.14 -25.43
CA VAL A 223 11.07 19.56 -25.20
C VAL A 223 11.04 19.80 -23.69
N ASP A 224 12.15 20.34 -23.17
CA ASP A 224 12.21 20.91 -21.82
C ASP A 224 11.28 22.13 -21.74
N ILE A 225 10.31 22.08 -20.83
CA ILE A 225 9.45 23.22 -20.51
C ILE A 225 9.97 23.82 -19.20
N GLU A 226 10.51 25.03 -19.31
CA GLU A 226 11.00 25.91 -18.23
C GLU A 226 9.86 26.48 -17.35
#